data_AF-A0A1Y2AHX5-F1
#
_entry.id   AF-A0A1Y2AHX5-F1
#
_cell.length_a   1.000
_cell.length_b   1.000
_cell.length_c   1.000
_cell.angle_alpha   90.00
_cell.angle_beta   90.00
_cell.angle_gamma   90.00
#
_symmetry.space_group_name_H-M   'P 1'
#
loop_
_entity.id
_entity.type
_entity.pdbx_description
1 polymer ?
#
loop_
_entity_poly.entity_id
_entity_poly.type
_entity_poly.pdbx_seq_one_letter_code
_entity_poly.pdbx_strand_id
1 'polypeptide(L)'
;MIFPKLNLCGNNPSKDEISLYKTYSLAGSVLIEIDKDTPVKEVLNPLLISKFSTNWVQLPKYDSADELSDVMLNILDSGASKVVISYPQPFSNDILIKKLSQFPGDRLTLLFNYKNQKETLDIINQFNPYVHAFIINSNIDVCPLAKSTNKSTSQKENFEREIYIKELTQIHAIAKKHKLIIDLKKISPTCQLITNLDELSFNLLLGSDKLAIGLYKNNKGDVTEDGKIDIGVAYSASLITDRPDNLHSTVVVDEQGVALGLAYSDAESISEAFRTRQGVYKSRSRGLWYKGLTSNSVQQLLRIDADCDKDTIRFTVHQTGTGN
;
A
#
# COMPACT_ATOMS: atom_id res chain seq x y z
N MET A 1 -0.32 5.64 5.11
CA MET A 1 -1.21 4.72 4.36
C MET A 1 -0.49 3.39 4.08
N ILE A 2 -1.20 2.27 4.03
CA ILE A 2 -0.65 0.95 3.76
C ILE A 2 -0.31 0.72 2.28
N PHE A 3 0.59 -0.23 2.01
CA PHE A 3 0.96 -0.70 0.69
C PHE A 3 0.91 -2.24 0.67
N PRO A 4 -0.19 -2.86 0.23
CA PRO A 4 -0.31 -4.31 0.22
C PRO A 4 0.71 -4.98 -0.70
N LYS A 5 1.23 -6.13 -0.30
CA LYS A 5 2.11 -7.00 -1.09
C LYS A 5 1.48 -8.37 -1.29
N LEU A 6 1.44 -8.80 -2.54
CA LEU A 6 1.08 -10.15 -2.97
C LEU A 6 2.33 -10.87 -3.45
N ASN A 7 2.54 -12.10 -2.98
CA ASN A 7 3.61 -12.97 -3.45
C ASN A 7 3.04 -13.95 -4.47
N LEU A 8 3.57 -13.92 -5.69
CA LEU A 8 3.20 -14.83 -6.78
C LEU A 8 4.35 -15.76 -7.18
N CYS A 9 5.44 -15.82 -6.41
CA CYS A 9 6.53 -16.75 -6.68
C CYS A 9 6.00 -18.20 -6.63
N GLY A 10 6.36 -19.00 -7.63
CA GLY A 10 5.92 -20.38 -7.80
C GLY A 10 4.81 -20.56 -8.84
N ASN A 11 3.78 -21.34 -8.49
CA ASN A 11 2.71 -21.77 -9.39
C ASN A 11 1.68 -20.66 -9.68
N ASN A 12 0.80 -20.90 -10.66
CA ASN A 12 -0.34 -20.03 -10.96
C ASN A 12 -1.19 -19.73 -9.70
N PRO A 13 -1.65 -18.47 -9.53
CA PRO A 13 -2.40 -18.08 -8.35
C PRO A 13 -3.74 -18.83 -8.26
N SER A 14 -4.05 -19.28 -7.05
CA SER A 14 -5.34 -19.85 -6.69
C SER A 14 -6.48 -18.83 -6.81
N LYS A 15 -7.72 -19.31 -6.83
CA LYS A 15 -8.91 -18.44 -6.83
C LYS A 15 -8.94 -17.51 -5.61
N ASP A 16 -8.45 -17.97 -4.47
CA ASP A 16 -8.40 -17.21 -3.23
C ASP A 16 -7.37 -16.08 -3.31
N GLU A 17 -6.20 -16.33 -3.88
CA GLU A 17 -5.17 -15.30 -4.14
C GLU A 17 -5.65 -14.25 -5.15
N ILE A 18 -6.37 -14.66 -6.20
CA ILE A 18 -6.99 -13.72 -7.14
C ILE A 18 -8.05 -12.85 -6.43
N SER A 19 -8.85 -13.45 -5.55
CA SER A 19 -9.84 -12.70 -4.78
C SER A 19 -9.16 -11.70 -3.83
N LEU A 20 -8.08 -12.13 -3.18
CA LEU A 20 -7.27 -11.32 -2.28
C LEU A 20 -6.64 -10.11 -3.01
N TYR A 21 -6.04 -10.36 -4.18
CA TYR A 21 -5.51 -9.33 -5.06
C TYR A 21 -6.58 -8.28 -5.39
N LYS A 22 -7.78 -8.73 -5.81
CA LYS A 22 -8.88 -7.82 -6.15
C LYS A 22 -9.26 -6.94 -4.95
N THR A 23 -9.30 -7.49 -3.74
CA THR A 23 -9.58 -6.70 -2.53
C THR A 23 -8.47 -5.71 -2.22
N TYR A 24 -7.20 -6.12 -2.28
CA TYR A 24 -6.06 -5.23 -2.00
C TYR A 24 -5.96 -4.09 -3.02
N SER A 25 -6.31 -4.37 -4.28
CA SER A 25 -6.32 -3.36 -5.33
C SER A 25 -7.31 -2.21 -5.09
N LEU A 26 -8.33 -2.41 -4.24
CA LEU A 26 -9.26 -1.35 -3.86
C LEU A 26 -8.56 -0.22 -3.10
N ALA A 27 -7.45 -0.50 -2.38
CA ALA A 27 -6.67 0.50 -1.65
C ALA A 27 -5.71 1.31 -2.57
N GLY A 28 -5.73 1.07 -3.88
CA GLY A 28 -4.88 1.73 -4.87
C GLY A 28 -3.73 0.85 -5.34
N SER A 29 -2.51 1.12 -4.85
CA SER A 29 -1.31 0.40 -5.29
C SER A 29 -1.09 -0.92 -4.56
N VAL A 30 -0.73 -1.95 -5.32
CA VAL A 30 -0.33 -3.27 -4.80
C VAL A 30 1.04 -3.63 -5.35
N LEU A 31 1.92 -4.15 -4.47
CA LEU A 31 3.18 -4.75 -4.86
C LEU A 31 2.94 -6.21 -5.20
N ILE A 32 3.37 -6.64 -6.37
CA ILE A 32 3.33 -8.03 -6.83
C ILE A 32 4.77 -8.52 -6.90
N GLU A 33 5.13 -9.46 -6.06
CA GLU A 33 6.43 -10.11 -6.04
C GLU A 33 6.40 -11.34 -6.95
N ILE A 34 7.37 -11.43 -7.87
CA ILE A 34 7.52 -12.53 -8.83
C ILE A 34 8.92 -13.14 -8.76
N ASP A 35 9.06 -14.36 -9.28
CA ASP A 35 10.35 -15.02 -9.49
C ASP A 35 10.75 -15.00 -10.98
N LYS A 36 11.91 -15.62 -11.30
CA LYS A 36 12.42 -15.68 -12.67
C LYS A 36 11.55 -16.55 -13.60
N ASP A 37 10.83 -17.51 -13.04
CA ASP A 37 10.07 -18.52 -13.78
C ASP A 37 8.60 -18.12 -13.96
N THR A 38 8.15 -17.05 -13.30
CA THR A 38 6.77 -16.57 -13.31
C THR A 38 6.33 -16.22 -14.75
N PRO A 39 5.34 -16.93 -15.33
CA PRO A 39 4.91 -16.66 -16.69
C PRO A 39 4.17 -15.32 -16.79
N VAL A 40 4.86 -14.27 -17.25
CA VAL A 40 4.33 -12.90 -17.33
C VAL A 40 2.96 -12.85 -18.04
N LYS A 41 2.84 -13.50 -19.20
CA LYS A 41 1.61 -13.44 -20.01
C LYS A 41 0.42 -14.13 -19.35
N GLU A 42 0.64 -15.25 -18.66
CA GLU A 42 -0.44 -16.09 -18.14
C GLU A 42 -0.84 -15.66 -16.73
N VAL A 43 0.13 -15.22 -15.92
CA VAL A 43 -0.08 -14.87 -14.52
C VAL A 43 -0.28 -13.37 -14.33
N LEU A 44 0.57 -12.54 -14.93
CA LEU A 44 0.54 -11.10 -14.68
C LEU A 44 -0.49 -10.38 -15.53
N ASN A 45 -0.58 -10.63 -16.83
CA ASN A 45 -1.53 -9.89 -17.69
C ASN A 45 -2.97 -9.85 -17.16
N PRO A 46 -3.56 -10.96 -16.65
CA PRO A 46 -4.91 -10.93 -16.08
C PRO A 46 -5.05 -10.01 -14.86
N LEU A 47 -3.96 -9.80 -14.12
CA LEU A 47 -3.91 -8.92 -12.95
C LEU A 47 -3.63 -7.46 -13.37
N LEU A 48 -2.74 -7.26 -14.35
CA LEU A 48 -2.25 -5.94 -14.76
C LEU A 48 -3.28 -5.09 -15.52
N ILE A 49 -4.27 -5.71 -16.17
CA ILE A 49 -5.23 -5.01 -17.06
C ILE A 49 -6.39 -4.32 -16.29
N SER A 50 -6.44 -4.43 -14.95
CA SER A 50 -7.50 -3.78 -14.18
C SER A 50 -7.38 -2.24 -14.21
N LYS A 51 -8.38 -1.56 -14.77
CA LYS A 51 -8.44 -0.10 -14.98
C LYS A 51 -8.18 0.73 -13.70
N PHE A 52 -8.53 0.20 -12.53
CA PHE A 52 -8.50 0.94 -11.27
C PHE A 52 -7.31 0.62 -10.38
N SER A 53 -6.54 -0.44 -10.68
CA SER A 53 -5.41 -0.86 -9.85
C SER A 53 -4.08 -0.31 -10.37
N THR A 54 -3.23 0.14 -9.46
CA THR A 54 -1.87 0.59 -9.80
C THR A 54 -0.86 -0.49 -9.39
N ASN A 55 -0.53 -1.35 -10.34
CA ASN A 55 0.27 -2.56 -10.10
C ASN A 55 1.77 -2.26 -10.15
N TRP A 56 2.48 -2.58 -9.07
CA TRP A 56 3.93 -2.46 -8.98
C TRP A 56 4.50 -3.86 -8.98
N VAL A 57 5.41 -4.19 -9.91
CA VAL A 57 5.94 -5.55 -10.04
C VAL A 57 7.39 -5.57 -9.55
N GLN A 58 7.65 -6.34 -8.49
CA GLN A 58 8.98 -6.57 -7.94
C GLN A 58 9.69 -7.68 -8.69
N LEU A 59 10.81 -7.30 -9.29
CA LEU A 59 11.66 -8.21 -10.02
C LEU A 59 12.68 -8.92 -9.11
N PRO A 60 13.02 -10.18 -9.41
CA PRO A 60 14.15 -10.85 -8.78
C PRO A 60 15.47 -10.18 -9.22
N LYS A 61 16.59 -10.70 -8.71
CA LYS A 61 17.92 -10.29 -9.17
C LYS A 61 18.27 -11.00 -10.48
N TYR A 62 18.99 -10.30 -11.36
CA TYR A 62 19.42 -10.81 -12.65
C TYR A 62 20.93 -10.73 -12.77
N ASP A 63 21.54 -11.73 -13.40
CA ASP A 63 22.99 -11.82 -13.53
C ASP A 63 23.52 -10.87 -14.61
N SER A 64 22.67 -10.53 -15.58
CA SER A 64 22.96 -9.59 -16.67
C SER A 64 22.10 -8.33 -16.58
N ALA A 65 22.72 -7.18 -16.84
CA ALA A 65 22.02 -5.91 -16.95
C ALA A 65 21.15 -5.80 -18.21
N ASP A 66 21.52 -6.52 -19.27
CA ASP A 66 20.71 -6.60 -20.49
C ASP A 66 19.44 -7.41 -20.24
N GLU A 67 19.57 -8.57 -19.57
CA GLU A 67 18.43 -9.41 -19.18
C GLU A 67 17.46 -8.64 -18.27
N LEU A 68 17.96 -7.90 -17.27
CA LEU A 68 17.12 -7.03 -16.44
C LEU A 68 16.35 -6.01 -17.29
N SER A 69 17.02 -5.38 -18.26
CA SER A 69 16.40 -4.35 -19.12
C SER A 69 15.29 -4.94 -19.99
N ASP A 70 15.53 -6.10 -20.58
CA ASP A 70 14.55 -6.78 -21.42
C ASP A 70 13.31 -7.19 -20.61
N VAL A 71 13.51 -7.71 -19.39
CA VAL A 71 12.41 -8.05 -18.48
C VAL A 71 11.66 -6.79 -18.05
N MET A 72 12.36 -5.72 -17.68
CA MET A 72 11.74 -4.44 -17.32
C MET A 72 10.82 -3.93 -18.43
N LEU A 73 11.29 -3.94 -19.68
CA LEU A 73 10.50 -3.53 -20.84
C LEU A 73 9.25 -4.41 -21.00
N ASN A 74 9.43 -5.73 -20.99
CA ASN A 74 8.32 -6.68 -21.15
C ASN A 74 7.23 -6.50 -20.06
N ILE A 75 7.63 -6.26 -18.81
CA ILE A 75 6.69 -6.07 -17.69
C ILE A 75 5.93 -4.75 -17.82
N LEU A 76 6.61 -3.68 -18.25
CA LEU A 76 5.99 -2.38 -18.47
C LEU A 76 4.99 -2.43 -19.64
N ASP A 77 5.36 -3.08 -20.75
CA ASP A 77 4.51 -3.28 -21.92
C ASP A 77 3.29 -4.16 -21.61
N SER A 78 3.42 -5.05 -20.61
CA SER A 78 2.32 -5.88 -20.10
C SER A 78 1.31 -5.10 -19.22
N GLY A 79 1.55 -3.81 -18.98
CA GLY A 79 0.62 -2.91 -18.27
C GLY A 79 0.99 -2.62 -16.81
N ALA A 80 2.14 -3.09 -16.32
CA ALA A 80 2.58 -2.78 -14.95
C ALA A 80 2.79 -1.27 -14.78
N SER A 81 2.13 -0.66 -13.79
CA SER A 81 2.25 0.77 -13.53
C SER A 81 3.67 1.16 -13.11
N LYS A 82 4.38 0.29 -12.39
CA LYS A 82 5.79 0.47 -12.05
C LYS A 82 6.54 -0.87 -11.99
N VAL A 83 7.84 -0.81 -12.24
CA VAL A 83 8.77 -1.91 -11.97
C VAL A 83 9.61 -1.58 -10.74
N VAL A 84 9.71 -2.54 -9.82
CA VAL A 84 10.48 -2.45 -8.58
C VAL A 84 11.75 -3.28 -8.75
N ILE A 85 12.89 -2.61 -8.80
CA ILE A 85 14.20 -3.22 -8.98
C ILE A 85 14.81 -3.55 -7.62
N SER A 86 15.08 -4.84 -7.39
CA SER A 86 15.81 -5.31 -6.21
C SER A 86 17.27 -4.84 -6.25
N TYR A 87 17.78 -4.27 -5.17
CA TYR A 87 19.15 -3.78 -5.03
C TYR A 87 19.85 -4.41 -3.80
N PRO A 88 21.14 -4.76 -3.89
CA PRO A 88 22.03 -4.61 -5.06
C PRO A 88 21.81 -5.69 -6.12
N GLN A 89 22.12 -5.34 -7.37
CA GLN A 89 22.27 -6.26 -8.49
C GLN A 89 23.72 -6.78 -8.55
N PRO A 90 23.98 -7.96 -9.17
CA PRO A 90 25.31 -8.57 -9.25
C PRO A 90 26.29 -7.88 -10.22
N PHE A 91 25.90 -6.74 -10.81
CA PHE A 91 26.73 -5.90 -11.67
C PHE A 91 26.87 -4.47 -11.10
N SER A 92 27.78 -3.67 -11.65
CA SER A 92 28.13 -2.36 -11.07
C SER A 92 26.96 -1.36 -11.09
N ASN A 93 26.97 -0.43 -10.12
CA ASN A 93 25.95 0.62 -10.04
C ASN A 93 25.94 1.53 -11.27
N ASP A 94 27.10 1.79 -11.89
CA ASP A 94 27.18 2.60 -13.12
C ASP A 94 26.45 1.94 -14.29
N ILE A 95 26.57 0.61 -14.41
CA ILE A 95 25.83 -0.16 -15.42
C ILE A 95 24.34 -0.10 -15.11
N LEU A 96 23.94 -0.30 -13.85
CA LEU A 96 22.53 -0.22 -13.43
C LEU A 96 21.95 1.15 -13.74
N ILE A 97 22.61 2.24 -13.35
CA ILE A 97 22.18 3.62 -13.61
C ILE A 97 22.02 3.88 -15.11
N LYS A 98 23.00 3.43 -15.92
CA LYS A 98 22.93 3.55 -17.38
C LYS A 98 21.68 2.86 -17.93
N LYS A 99 21.32 1.68 -17.43
CA LYS A 99 20.08 0.98 -17.81
C LYS A 99 18.84 1.72 -17.35
N LEU A 100 18.76 2.11 -16.07
CA LEU A 100 17.61 2.84 -15.52
C LEU A 100 17.33 4.15 -16.27
N SER A 101 18.37 4.86 -16.72
CA SER A 101 18.23 6.12 -17.49
C SER A 101 17.53 5.96 -18.84
N GLN A 102 17.39 4.72 -19.33
CA GLN A 102 16.70 4.40 -20.59
C GLN A 102 15.18 4.25 -20.41
N PHE A 103 14.69 4.21 -19.17
CA PHE A 103 13.29 4.04 -18.84
C PHE A 103 12.69 5.32 -18.23
N PRO A 104 11.37 5.53 -18.34
CA PRO A 104 10.69 6.62 -17.65
C PRO A 104 10.84 6.48 -16.12
N GLY A 105 11.51 7.43 -15.46
CA GLY A 105 11.79 7.33 -14.02
C GLY A 105 10.54 7.30 -13.15
N ASP A 106 9.42 7.86 -13.62
CA ASP A 106 8.11 7.77 -12.98
C ASP A 106 7.55 6.33 -12.96
N ARG A 107 8.08 5.42 -13.78
CA ARG A 107 7.72 3.99 -13.83
C ARG A 107 8.69 3.09 -13.05
N LEU A 108 9.74 3.64 -12.44
CA LEU A 108 10.77 2.86 -11.74
C LEU A 108 10.72 3.08 -10.23
N THR A 109 11.05 2.03 -9.49
CA THR A 109 11.14 2.03 -8.02
C THR A 109 12.36 1.19 -7.62
N LEU A 110 13.10 1.61 -6.60
CA LEU A 110 14.23 0.82 -6.07
C LEU A 110 13.84 0.15 -4.75
N LEU A 111 14.12 -1.14 -4.60
CA LEU A 111 13.94 -1.89 -3.36
C LEU A 111 15.29 -2.31 -2.79
N PHE A 112 15.58 -1.97 -1.54
CA PHE A 112 16.85 -2.33 -0.90
C PHE A 112 16.68 -2.58 0.59
N ASN A 113 17.64 -3.29 1.20
CA ASN A 113 17.65 -3.51 2.64
C ASN A 113 18.29 -2.31 3.36
N TYR A 114 17.64 -1.84 4.41
CA TYR A 114 18.23 -0.92 5.37
C TYR A 114 19.49 -1.55 5.98
N LYS A 115 20.57 -0.76 6.08
CA LYS A 115 21.81 -1.18 6.72
C LYS A 115 22.20 -0.24 7.85
N ASN A 116 22.54 0.98 7.51
CA ASN A 116 22.78 2.09 8.42
C ASN A 116 22.36 3.39 7.73
N GLN A 117 22.28 4.47 8.50
CA GLN A 117 21.89 5.78 8.01
C GLN A 117 22.73 6.24 6.81
N LYS A 118 24.06 6.23 6.91
CA LYS A 118 24.96 6.73 5.86
C LYS A 118 24.77 5.97 4.54
N GLU A 119 24.88 4.65 4.57
CA GLU A 119 24.71 3.82 3.36
C GLU A 119 23.31 3.96 2.75
N THR A 120 22.28 4.07 3.58
CA THR A 120 20.90 4.27 3.10
C THR A 120 20.77 5.61 2.38
N LEU A 121 21.34 6.69 2.94
CA LEU A 121 21.33 8.01 2.32
C LEU A 121 22.18 8.04 1.04
N ASP A 122 23.32 7.35 1.02
CA ASP A 122 24.18 7.25 -0.17
C ASP A 122 23.45 6.55 -1.33
N ILE A 123 22.75 5.44 -1.05
CA ILE A 123 21.91 4.74 -2.04
C ILE A 123 20.80 5.68 -2.55
N ILE A 124 20.06 6.33 -1.66
CA ILE A 124 18.96 7.21 -2.08
C ILE A 124 19.49 8.35 -2.94
N ASN A 125 20.55 9.04 -2.51
CA ASN A 125 21.18 10.12 -3.29
C ASN A 125 21.62 9.64 -4.68
N GLN A 126 22.24 8.46 -4.76
CA GLN A 126 22.73 7.90 -6.02
C GLN A 126 21.59 7.62 -7.01
N PHE A 127 20.45 7.11 -6.52
CA PHE A 127 19.34 6.66 -7.39
C PHE A 127 18.18 7.66 -7.51
N ASN A 128 18.17 8.74 -6.71
CA ASN A 128 17.13 9.77 -6.68
C ASN A 128 16.70 10.27 -8.07
N PRO A 129 17.63 10.57 -9.01
CA PRO A 129 17.25 11.09 -10.32
C PRO A 129 16.53 10.09 -11.23
N TYR A 130 16.57 8.80 -10.92
CA TYR A 130 16.21 7.73 -11.83
C TYR A 130 14.93 6.98 -11.43
N VAL A 131 14.46 7.13 -10.19
CA VAL A 131 13.31 6.36 -9.69
C VAL A 131 12.24 7.28 -9.09
N HIS A 132 11.00 6.81 -9.09
CA HIS A 132 9.87 7.51 -8.50
C HIS A 132 9.74 7.26 -7.00
N ALA A 133 10.14 6.08 -6.54
CA ALA A 133 9.90 5.62 -5.18
C ALA A 133 11.03 4.74 -4.68
N PHE A 134 11.11 4.62 -3.35
CA PHE A 134 12.02 3.72 -2.66
C PHE A 134 11.25 2.79 -1.73
N ILE A 135 11.56 1.50 -1.77
CA ILE A 135 11.09 0.49 -0.83
C ILE A 135 12.28 0.06 0.04
N ILE A 136 12.18 0.30 1.35
CA ILE A 136 13.24 0.03 2.31
C ILE A 136 12.84 -1.18 3.16
N ASN A 137 13.53 -2.29 2.97
CA ASN A 137 13.35 -3.49 3.78
C ASN A 137 14.16 -3.37 5.07
N SER A 138 13.47 -3.34 6.20
CA SER A 138 14.09 -3.25 7.50
C SER A 138 13.93 -4.57 8.25
N ASN A 139 15.07 -5.15 8.65
CA ASN A 139 15.12 -6.34 9.50
C ASN A 139 15.14 -5.98 10.99
N ILE A 140 14.80 -4.74 11.34
CA ILE A 140 14.73 -4.31 12.73
C ILE A 140 13.68 -5.14 13.48
N ASP A 141 14.09 -5.76 14.58
CA ASP A 141 13.26 -6.64 15.41
C ASP A 141 12.27 -5.87 16.27
N VAL A 142 12.56 -4.59 16.56
CA VAL A 142 11.76 -3.72 17.42
C VAL A 142 11.58 -2.38 16.74
N CYS A 143 10.34 -1.98 16.41
CA CYS A 143 10.09 -0.63 15.93
C CYS A 143 9.91 0.30 17.12
N PRO A 144 10.80 1.28 17.33
CA PRO A 144 10.65 2.22 18.45
C PRO A 144 9.39 3.10 18.35
N LEU A 145 8.72 3.10 17.19
CA LEU A 145 7.48 3.85 16.96
C LEU A 145 6.24 3.16 17.56
N ALA A 146 6.29 1.85 17.83
CA ALA A 146 5.17 1.16 18.46
C ALA A 146 5.15 1.48 19.97
N LYS A 147 3.98 1.77 20.54
CA LYS A 147 3.87 1.90 22.01
C LYS A 147 4.17 0.53 22.63
N SER A 148 5.15 0.48 23.53
CA SER A 148 5.27 -0.62 24.49
C SER A 148 3.94 -0.73 25.23
N THR A 149 3.34 -1.93 25.26
CA THR A 149 2.07 -2.20 25.95
C THR A 149 2.15 -2.02 27.47
N ASN A 150 3.35 -1.78 28.01
CA ASN A 150 3.59 -1.50 29.41
C ASN A 150 3.71 0.01 29.69
N LYS A 151 2.99 0.49 30.72
CA LYS A 151 2.90 1.89 31.16
C LYS A 151 4.21 2.53 31.68
N SER A 152 5.37 1.97 31.38
CA SER A 152 6.67 2.62 31.59
C SER A 152 7.58 2.35 30.39
N THR A 153 7.45 3.16 29.34
CA THR A 153 8.45 3.17 28.27
C THR A 153 9.78 3.62 28.88
N SER A 154 10.79 2.76 28.81
CA SER A 154 12.10 3.02 29.40
C SER A 154 12.77 4.22 28.71
N GLN A 155 13.65 4.94 29.42
CA GLN A 155 14.45 6.03 28.82
C GLN A 155 15.23 5.56 27.59
N LYS A 156 15.64 4.28 27.58
CA LYS A 156 16.32 3.64 26.45
C LYS A 156 15.42 3.54 25.22
N GLU A 157 14.19 3.05 25.37
CA GLU A 157 13.22 2.94 24.26
C GLU A 157 12.85 4.32 23.68
N ASN A 158 12.71 5.33 24.55
CA ASN A 158 12.47 6.71 24.09
C ASN A 158 13.64 7.27 23.28
N PHE A 159 14.87 7.02 23.74
CA PHE A 159 16.08 7.44 23.02
C PHE A 159 16.22 6.73 21.66
N GLU A 160 16.01 5.42 21.61
CA GLU A 160 15.99 4.64 20.36
C GLU A 160 14.91 5.15 19.40
N ARG A 161 13.75 5.57 19.94
CA ARG A 161 12.68 6.20 19.16
C ARG A 161 13.06 7.53 18.57
N GLU A 162 13.67 8.42 19.35
CA GLU A 162 14.15 9.71 18.84
C GLU A 162 15.20 9.55 17.74
N ILE A 163 16.13 8.60 17.90
CA ILE A 163 17.11 8.26 16.87
C ILE A 163 16.41 7.78 15.60
N TYR A 164 15.48 6.82 15.72
CA TYR A 164 14.82 6.26 14.56
C TYR A 164 13.95 7.28 13.81
N ILE A 165 13.22 8.12 14.54
CA ILE A 165 12.46 9.25 13.97
C ILE A 165 13.41 10.18 13.21
N LYS A 166 14.55 10.55 13.82
CA LYS A 166 15.54 11.41 13.18
C LYS A 166 16.10 10.80 11.90
N GLU A 167 16.40 9.50 11.90
CA GLU A 167 16.86 8.79 10.70
C GLU A 167 15.81 8.82 9.58
N LEU A 168 14.57 8.42 9.87
CA LEU A 168 13.49 8.44 8.88
C LEU A 168 13.22 9.85 8.34
N THR A 169 13.27 10.86 9.21
CA THR A 169 13.11 12.26 8.82
C THR A 169 14.21 12.71 7.86
N GLN A 170 15.46 12.27 8.07
CA GLN A 170 16.56 12.57 7.16
C GLN A 170 16.45 11.85 5.82
N ILE A 171 16.01 10.59 5.83
CA ILE A 171 15.70 9.82 4.62
C ILE A 171 14.64 10.57 3.80
N HIS A 172 13.53 10.98 4.44
CA HIS A 172 12.50 11.79 3.81
C HIS A 172 13.04 13.12 3.26
N ALA A 173 13.85 13.81 4.05
CA ALA A 173 14.45 15.08 3.68
C ALA A 173 15.45 14.98 2.51
N ILE A 174 15.97 13.81 2.17
CA ILE A 174 16.82 13.62 0.98
C ILE A 174 16.00 13.18 -0.21
N ALA A 175 14.99 12.34 0.00
CA ALA A 175 14.10 11.86 -1.05
C ALA A 175 13.10 12.91 -1.58
N LYS A 176 13.04 14.12 -1.02
CA LYS A 176 12.18 15.33 -1.27
C LYS A 176 11.16 15.38 -2.43
N LYS A 177 10.42 14.30 -2.72
CA LYS A 177 9.32 14.14 -3.71
C LYS A 177 9.01 12.66 -4.01
N HIS A 178 9.88 11.74 -3.63
CA HIS A 178 9.68 10.32 -3.88
C HIS A 178 8.74 9.70 -2.85
N LYS A 179 7.96 8.72 -3.31
CA LYS A 179 7.15 7.89 -2.43
C LYS A 179 8.07 6.96 -1.65
N LEU A 180 8.02 7.04 -0.32
CA LEU A 180 8.81 6.19 0.56
C LEU A 180 7.93 5.10 1.15
N ILE A 181 8.37 3.86 0.98
CA ILE A 181 7.68 2.67 1.48
C ILE A 181 8.68 1.92 2.36
N ILE A 182 8.26 1.48 3.53
CA ILE A 182 9.09 0.70 4.46
C ILE A 182 8.45 -0.65 4.73
N ASP A 183 9.23 -1.71 4.66
CA ASP A 183 8.84 -3.07 5.06
C ASP A 183 9.48 -3.39 6.41
N LEU A 184 8.65 -3.50 7.45
CA LEU A 184 9.06 -3.85 8.81
C LEU A 184 8.77 -5.33 9.06
N LYS A 185 9.62 -6.22 8.52
CA LYS A 185 9.35 -7.67 8.43
C LYS A 185 9.06 -8.33 9.78
N LYS A 186 9.77 -7.95 10.83
CA LYS A 186 9.67 -8.56 12.16
C LYS A 186 8.65 -7.90 13.10
N ILE A 187 8.08 -6.77 12.70
CA ILE A 187 7.15 -6.02 13.53
C ILE A 187 5.71 -6.31 13.10
N SER A 188 4.85 -6.55 14.09
CA SER A 188 3.41 -6.69 13.88
C SER A 188 2.78 -5.34 13.55
N PRO A 189 1.90 -5.26 12.54
CA PRO A 189 1.24 -4.02 12.17
C PRO A 189 0.23 -3.60 13.24
N THR A 190 0.12 -2.29 13.47
CA THR A 190 -0.91 -1.67 14.32
C THR A 190 -1.34 -0.35 13.69
N CYS A 191 -2.54 0.18 14.00
CA CYS A 191 -2.94 1.49 13.50
C CYS A 191 -1.96 2.57 13.95
N GLN A 192 -1.52 2.53 15.21
CA GLN A 192 -0.55 3.51 15.72
C GLN A 192 0.76 3.51 14.94
N LEU A 193 1.29 2.34 14.57
CA LEU A 193 2.49 2.26 13.74
C LEU A 193 2.25 2.87 12.36
N ILE A 194 1.10 2.60 11.76
CA ILE A 194 0.73 3.16 10.44
C ILE A 194 0.60 4.68 10.53
N THR A 195 -0.09 5.22 11.54
CA THR A 195 -0.23 6.67 11.77
C THR A 195 1.14 7.32 11.97
N ASN A 196 2.01 6.75 12.81
CA ASN A 196 3.33 7.31 13.08
C ASN A 196 4.23 7.33 11.82
N LEU A 197 4.17 6.30 10.99
CA LEU A 197 4.91 6.26 9.72
C LEU A 197 4.33 7.26 8.72
N ASP A 198 3.01 7.41 8.69
CA ASP A 198 2.31 8.33 7.81
C ASP A 198 2.65 9.81 8.12
N GLU A 199 2.76 10.17 9.41
CA GLU A 199 3.27 11.47 9.87
C GLU A 199 4.70 11.75 9.39
N LEU A 200 5.51 10.70 9.24
CA LEU A 200 6.87 10.79 8.70
C LEU A 200 6.91 10.67 7.17
N SER A 201 5.75 10.66 6.50
CA SER A 201 5.61 10.49 5.04
C SER A 201 6.12 9.14 4.51
N PHE A 202 5.99 8.08 5.31
CA PHE A 202 6.25 6.69 4.91
C PHE A 202 4.96 5.89 4.77
N ASN A 203 4.89 5.07 3.73
CA ASN A 203 3.91 4.01 3.60
C ASN A 203 4.44 2.70 4.20
N LEU A 204 3.57 1.94 4.86
CA LEU A 204 3.94 0.63 5.42
C LEU A 204 3.63 -0.47 4.39
N LEU A 205 4.65 -1.20 3.96
CA LEU A 205 4.49 -2.40 3.14
C LEU A 205 3.97 -3.54 4.02
N LEU A 206 2.87 -4.19 3.63
CA LEU A 206 2.29 -5.31 4.36
C LEU A 206 2.03 -6.47 3.42
N GLY A 207 2.63 -7.63 3.72
CA GLY A 207 2.31 -8.88 3.04
C GLY A 207 0.90 -9.35 3.34
N SER A 208 0.38 -10.20 2.46
CA SER A 208 -0.93 -10.86 2.64
C SER A 208 -1.03 -11.66 3.94
N ASP A 209 0.09 -12.17 4.44
CA ASP A 209 0.22 -12.90 5.70
C ASP A 209 -0.05 -12.01 6.93
N LYS A 210 0.09 -10.69 6.81
CA LYS A 210 -0.13 -9.71 7.89
C LYS A 210 -1.45 -8.97 7.78
N LEU A 211 -2.21 -9.21 6.72
CA LEU A 211 -3.46 -8.52 6.42
C LEU A 211 -4.65 -9.47 6.57
N ALA A 212 -5.72 -8.98 7.19
CA ALA A 212 -7.00 -9.65 7.26
C ALA A 212 -8.03 -8.92 6.41
N ILE A 213 -9.05 -9.67 5.98
CA ILE A 213 -10.27 -9.14 5.38
C ILE A 213 -11.41 -9.66 6.27
N GLY A 214 -12.05 -8.79 7.04
CA GLY A 214 -13.10 -9.27 7.93
C GLY A 214 -13.85 -8.18 8.68
N LEU A 215 -14.93 -8.59 9.35
CA LEU A 215 -15.76 -7.71 10.14
C LEU A 215 -14.96 -7.18 11.34
N TYR A 216 -14.45 -5.95 11.23
CA TYR A 216 -14.05 -5.16 12.39
C TYR A 216 -15.29 -4.91 13.27
N LYS A 217 -15.57 -5.84 14.19
CA LYS A 217 -16.76 -5.78 15.07
C LYS A 217 -16.44 -5.53 16.53
N ASN A 218 -15.17 -5.46 16.90
CA ASN A 218 -14.79 -5.50 18.29
C ASN A 218 -13.97 -4.26 18.65
N ASN A 219 -14.42 -3.56 19.68
CA ASN A 219 -13.65 -2.60 20.48
C ASN A 219 -12.41 -3.23 21.17
N LYS A 220 -11.75 -4.24 20.56
CA LYS A 220 -10.68 -5.07 21.15
C LYS A 220 -9.33 -4.93 20.44
N GLY A 221 -9.15 -3.88 19.65
CA GLY A 221 -7.86 -3.52 19.05
C GLY A 221 -7.81 -3.76 17.55
N ASP A 222 -6.80 -3.16 16.94
CA ASP A 222 -6.64 -3.09 15.48
C ASP A 222 -6.16 -4.42 14.88
N VAL A 223 -5.79 -5.40 15.71
CA VAL A 223 -5.09 -6.62 15.32
C VAL A 223 -5.90 -7.84 15.75
N THR A 224 -6.03 -8.83 14.87
CA THR A 224 -6.68 -10.12 15.14
C THR A 224 -5.85 -10.97 16.09
N GLU A 225 -6.44 -12.04 16.64
CA GLU A 225 -5.75 -12.97 17.56
C GLU A 225 -4.51 -13.62 16.92
N ASP A 226 -4.49 -13.79 15.60
CA ASP A 226 -3.36 -14.29 14.81
C ASP A 226 -2.38 -13.19 14.36
N GLY A 227 -2.50 -11.96 14.87
CA GLY A 227 -1.52 -10.90 14.66
C GLY A 227 -1.68 -10.12 13.35
N LYS A 228 -2.79 -10.26 12.63
CA LYS A 228 -3.07 -9.57 11.37
C LYS A 228 -3.89 -8.31 11.59
N ILE A 229 -3.69 -7.30 10.75
CA ILE A 229 -4.51 -6.08 10.77
C ILE A 229 -5.57 -6.15 9.67
N ASP A 230 -6.80 -5.75 9.95
CA ASP A 230 -7.81 -5.62 8.90
C ASP A 230 -7.43 -4.53 7.90
N ILE A 231 -7.55 -4.80 6.61
CA ILE A 231 -7.12 -3.87 5.56
C ILE A 231 -7.87 -2.53 5.61
N GLY A 232 -9.16 -2.52 5.91
CA GLY A 232 -9.95 -1.28 5.96
C GLY A 232 -9.59 -0.45 7.19
N VAL A 233 -9.34 -1.09 8.32
CA VAL A 233 -8.83 -0.43 9.53
C VAL A 233 -7.44 0.15 9.30
N ALA A 234 -6.54 -0.63 8.70
CA ALA A 234 -5.19 -0.20 8.36
C ALA A 234 -5.18 0.98 7.37
N TYR A 235 -6.09 0.99 6.40
CA TYR A 235 -6.31 2.11 5.49
C TYR A 235 -6.79 3.36 6.25
N SER A 236 -7.76 3.18 7.14
CA SER A 236 -8.38 4.25 7.93
C SER A 236 -7.43 4.90 8.94
N ALA A 237 -6.39 4.18 9.39
CA ALA A 237 -5.42 4.67 10.38
C ALA A 237 -4.66 5.95 9.96
N SER A 238 -4.61 6.26 8.66
CA SER A 238 -4.01 7.50 8.14
C SER A 238 -5.02 8.58 7.74
N LEU A 239 -6.32 8.35 7.93
CA LEU A 239 -7.35 9.33 7.63
C LEU A 239 -7.52 10.31 8.79
N ILE A 240 -7.83 11.56 8.44
CA ILE A 240 -8.04 12.65 9.39
C ILE A 240 -9.48 13.13 9.24
N THR A 241 -10.07 13.70 10.28
CA THR A 241 -11.35 14.38 10.17
C THR A 241 -11.43 15.46 11.23
N ASP A 242 -11.95 16.61 10.85
CA ASP A 242 -12.27 17.72 11.75
C ASP A 242 -13.68 17.59 12.34
N ARG A 243 -14.42 16.57 11.93
CA ARG A 243 -15.83 16.41 12.29
C ARG A 243 -15.98 15.89 13.74
N PRO A 244 -16.89 16.47 14.54
CA PRO A 244 -17.14 16.02 15.92
C PRO A 244 -17.65 14.58 16.03
N ASP A 245 -18.21 14.01 14.97
CA ASP A 245 -18.72 12.64 14.92
C ASP A 245 -17.66 11.60 14.50
N ASN A 246 -16.40 12.04 14.27
CA ASN A 246 -15.29 11.21 13.77
C ASN A 246 -15.59 10.49 12.44
N LEU A 247 -16.54 10.99 11.65
CA LEU A 247 -16.79 10.46 10.32
C LEU A 247 -15.92 11.18 9.28
N HIS A 248 -15.56 10.49 8.22
CA HIS A 248 -14.89 11.06 7.05
C HIS A 248 -15.90 11.33 5.94
N SER A 249 -15.79 12.49 5.29
CA SER A 249 -16.59 12.79 4.10
C SER A 249 -16.21 11.81 2.99
N THR A 250 -17.21 11.21 2.33
CA THR A 250 -16.98 10.24 1.25
C THR A 250 -17.71 10.66 -0.01
N VAL A 251 -16.97 11.13 -1.00
CA VAL A 251 -17.50 11.43 -2.33
C VAL A 251 -17.59 10.13 -3.12
N VAL A 252 -18.78 9.82 -3.63
CA VAL A 252 -19.04 8.62 -4.43
C VAL A 252 -19.08 9.03 -5.89
N VAL A 253 -18.27 8.39 -6.72
CA VAL A 253 -18.17 8.65 -8.16
C VAL A 253 -18.28 7.36 -8.98
N ASP A 254 -18.74 7.48 -10.22
CA ASP A 254 -18.69 6.40 -11.20
C ASP A 254 -17.28 6.21 -11.79
N GLU A 255 -17.14 5.25 -12.71
CA GLU A 255 -15.89 4.93 -13.42
C GLU A 255 -15.32 6.06 -14.30
N GLN A 256 -16.11 7.10 -14.56
CA GLN A 256 -15.78 8.28 -15.35
C GLN A 256 -15.51 9.49 -14.45
N GLY A 257 -15.69 9.35 -13.13
CA GLY A 257 -15.51 10.42 -12.16
C GLY A 257 -16.73 11.33 -11.97
N VAL A 258 -17.89 10.95 -12.52
CA VAL A 258 -19.15 11.68 -12.28
C VAL A 258 -19.59 11.44 -10.84
N ALA A 259 -19.86 12.51 -10.11
CA ALA A 259 -20.34 12.41 -8.74
C ALA A 259 -21.77 11.84 -8.70
N LEU A 260 -21.92 10.73 -7.98
CA LEU A 260 -23.19 10.03 -7.72
C LEU A 260 -23.79 10.47 -6.37
N GLY A 261 -22.94 10.83 -5.41
CA GLY A 261 -23.43 11.35 -4.14
C GLY A 261 -22.34 11.61 -3.12
N LEU A 262 -22.77 12.15 -1.99
CA LEU A 262 -21.94 12.35 -0.80
C LEU A 262 -22.47 11.47 0.32
N ALA A 263 -21.58 10.69 0.92
CA ALA A 263 -21.82 9.87 2.08
C ALA A 263 -20.81 10.19 3.17
N TYR A 264 -20.88 9.43 4.27
CA TYR A 264 -19.90 9.47 5.34
C TYR A 264 -19.39 8.06 5.59
N SER A 265 -18.14 7.95 6.04
CA SER A 265 -17.52 6.66 6.36
C SER A 265 -16.73 6.75 7.65
N ASP A 266 -16.77 5.68 8.43
CA ASP A 266 -15.86 5.37 9.52
C ASP A 266 -15.06 4.09 9.21
N ALA A 267 -14.12 3.72 10.09
CA ALA A 267 -13.30 2.53 9.93
C ALA A 267 -14.13 1.24 9.77
N GLU A 268 -15.28 1.12 10.46
CA GLU A 268 -16.20 -0.01 10.34
C GLU A 268 -16.78 -0.09 8.92
N SER A 269 -17.30 1.02 8.39
CA SER A 269 -17.87 1.06 7.04
C SER A 269 -16.84 0.81 5.94
N ILE A 270 -15.60 1.32 6.11
CA ILE A 270 -14.51 1.10 5.17
C ILE A 270 -14.09 -0.37 5.17
N SER A 271 -13.89 -0.96 6.35
CA SER A 271 -13.62 -2.40 6.52
C SER A 271 -14.68 -3.26 5.84
N GLU A 272 -15.95 -2.95 6.05
CA GLU A 272 -17.05 -3.65 5.40
C GLU A 272 -17.11 -3.45 3.88
N ALA A 273 -16.75 -2.25 3.39
CA ALA A 273 -16.65 -1.96 1.97
C ALA A 273 -15.54 -2.80 1.31
N PHE A 274 -14.37 -2.94 1.94
CA PHE A 274 -13.31 -3.85 1.47
C PHE A 274 -13.78 -5.31 1.47
N ARG A 275 -14.38 -5.78 2.57
CA ARG A 275 -14.83 -7.17 2.74
C ARG A 275 -15.87 -7.58 1.71
N THR A 276 -16.86 -6.72 1.47
CA THR A 276 -17.99 -7.01 0.57
C THR A 276 -17.73 -6.57 -0.86
N ARG A 277 -16.77 -5.67 -1.07
CA ARG A 277 -16.53 -4.96 -2.34
C ARG A 277 -17.78 -4.22 -2.80
N GLN A 278 -18.51 -3.62 -1.86
CA GLN A 278 -19.73 -2.85 -2.10
C GLN A 278 -19.61 -1.44 -1.53
N GLY A 279 -20.47 -0.54 -2.01
CA GLY A 279 -20.68 0.78 -1.41
C GLY A 279 -21.33 0.63 -0.03
N VAL A 280 -20.49 0.55 1.00
CA VAL A 280 -20.89 0.52 2.41
C VAL A 280 -20.45 1.83 3.08
N TYR A 281 -21.37 2.46 3.78
CA TYR A 281 -21.22 3.80 4.35
C TYR A 281 -21.68 3.83 5.80
N LYS A 282 -21.37 4.91 6.52
CA LYS A 282 -21.87 5.21 7.85
C LYS A 282 -22.95 6.28 7.80
N SER A 283 -24.21 5.89 8.01
CA SER A 283 -25.30 6.85 8.21
C SER A 283 -25.24 7.42 9.62
N ARG A 284 -25.29 8.75 9.72
CA ARG A 284 -25.34 9.48 11.00
C ARG A 284 -26.54 9.11 11.87
N SER A 285 -27.64 8.64 11.27
CA SER A 285 -28.87 8.29 11.99
C SER A 285 -29.17 6.79 12.04
N ARG A 286 -28.67 6.02 11.06
CA ARG A 286 -29.00 4.58 10.92
C ARG A 286 -27.81 3.66 11.22
N GLY A 287 -26.62 4.19 11.45
CA GLY A 287 -25.40 3.40 11.56
C GLY A 287 -24.93 2.86 10.22
N LEU A 288 -24.36 1.65 10.21
CA LEU A 288 -23.81 1.03 9.01
C LEU A 288 -24.89 0.85 7.92
N TRP A 289 -24.60 1.31 6.70
CA TRP A 289 -25.55 1.33 5.59
C TRP A 289 -24.93 0.80 4.30
N TYR A 290 -25.54 -0.25 3.76
CA TYR A 290 -25.17 -0.86 2.49
C TYR A 290 -26.05 -0.26 1.39
N LYS A 291 -25.46 0.46 0.44
CA LYS A 291 -26.20 1.13 -0.63
C LYS A 291 -26.89 0.11 -1.53
N GLY A 292 -28.19 0.31 -1.73
CA GLY A 292 -28.99 -0.49 -2.66
C GLY A 292 -29.53 -1.80 -2.11
N LEU A 293 -29.31 -2.17 -0.83
CA LEU A 293 -29.87 -3.40 -0.25
C LEU A 293 -31.40 -3.49 -0.36
N THR A 294 -32.09 -2.35 -0.28
CA THR A 294 -33.55 -2.29 -0.35
C THR A 294 -34.08 -1.91 -1.74
N SER A 295 -33.31 -1.14 -2.52
CA SER A 295 -33.75 -0.59 -3.81
C SER A 295 -33.21 -1.34 -5.03
N ASN A 296 -32.40 -2.39 -4.83
CA ASN A 296 -31.60 -3.07 -5.85
C ASN A 296 -30.65 -2.14 -6.64
N SER A 297 -30.44 -0.90 -6.18
CA SER A 297 -29.52 0.06 -6.79
C SER A 297 -28.12 -0.06 -6.14
N VAL A 298 -27.51 -1.23 -6.29
CA VAL A 298 -26.27 -1.57 -5.58
C VAL A 298 -25.04 -0.95 -6.23
N GLN A 299 -24.04 -0.66 -5.40
CA GLN A 299 -22.76 -0.13 -5.82
C GLN A 299 -21.69 -1.19 -5.58
N GLN A 300 -20.99 -1.61 -6.63
CA GLN A 300 -19.77 -2.41 -6.49
C GLN A 300 -18.60 -1.47 -6.32
N LEU A 301 -17.84 -1.63 -5.24
CA LEU A 301 -16.65 -0.83 -4.99
C LEU A 301 -15.51 -1.25 -5.92
N LEU A 302 -14.90 -0.27 -6.59
CA LEU A 302 -13.78 -0.47 -7.52
C LEU A 302 -12.48 0.12 -6.98
N ARG A 303 -12.55 1.21 -6.21
CA ARG A 303 -11.39 1.89 -5.64
C ARG A 303 -11.77 2.82 -4.50
N ILE A 304 -10.88 2.96 -3.53
CA ILE A 304 -10.90 3.94 -2.45
C ILE A 304 -9.63 4.78 -2.53
N ASP A 305 -9.78 6.09 -2.68
CA ASP A 305 -8.69 7.07 -2.61
C ASP A 305 -8.92 8.03 -1.44
N ALA A 306 -7.85 8.44 -0.77
CA ALA A 306 -7.86 9.61 0.10
C ALA A 306 -7.33 10.81 -0.69
N ASP A 307 -7.77 12.01 -0.36
CA ASP A 307 -7.19 13.25 -0.88
C ASP A 307 -5.81 13.56 -0.26
N CYS A 308 -5.27 14.75 -0.55
CA CYS A 308 -3.88 15.09 -0.26
C CYS A 308 -3.58 15.22 1.25
N ASP A 309 -4.53 15.73 2.01
CA ASP A 309 -4.52 15.92 3.46
C ASP A 309 -5.32 14.82 4.20
N LYS A 310 -5.94 13.91 3.45
CA LYS A 310 -6.56 12.67 3.93
C LYS A 310 -7.77 12.92 4.80
N ASP A 311 -8.45 14.04 4.61
CA ASP A 311 -9.69 14.38 5.33
C ASP A 311 -10.96 13.92 4.59
N THR A 312 -10.81 13.63 3.30
CA THR A 312 -11.90 13.22 2.42
C THR A 312 -11.52 11.98 1.64
N ILE A 313 -12.49 11.08 1.50
CA ILE A 313 -12.35 9.82 0.78
C ILE A 313 -13.15 9.89 -0.52
N ARG A 314 -12.62 9.31 -1.59
CA ARG A 314 -13.34 9.07 -2.84
C ARG A 314 -13.56 7.58 -3.04
N PHE A 315 -14.82 7.17 -3.12
CA PHE A 315 -15.22 5.84 -3.54
C PHE A 315 -15.52 5.87 -5.03
N THR A 316 -14.74 5.14 -5.83
CA THR A 316 -15.07 4.85 -7.23
C THR A 316 -15.87 3.56 -7.27
N VAL A 317 -17.08 3.59 -7.82
CA VAL A 317 -18.02 2.47 -7.81
C VAL A 317 -18.57 2.19 -9.20
N HIS A 318 -18.90 0.93 -9.47
CA HIS A 318 -19.80 0.56 -10.54
C HIS A 318 -21.23 0.57 -10.00
N GLN A 319 -22.04 1.53 -10.42
CA GLN A 319 -23.45 1.66 -10.02
C GLN A 319 -24.31 0.76 -10.91
N THR A 320 -25.15 -0.07 -10.29
CA THR A 320 -26.18 -0.85 -10.98
C THR A 320 -27.57 -0.36 -10.59
N GLY A 321 -28.54 -0.50 -11.49
CA GLY A 321 -29.91 0.03 -11.30
C GLY A 321 -30.02 1.54 -11.55
N THR A 322 -31.21 2.10 -11.32
CA THR A 322 -31.56 3.50 -11.68
C THR A 322 -31.36 4.51 -10.55
N GLY A 323 -30.67 4.13 -9.48
CA GLY A 323 -30.36 5.05 -8.39
C GLY A 323 -29.19 5.93 -8.81
N ASN A 324 -29.48 7.22 -9.04
CA ASN A 324 -28.44 8.24 -9.22
C ASN A 324 -27.48 8.29 -8.03
#